data_AF-A0A7C1LV07-F1
#
_entry.id   AF-A0A7C1LV07-F1
#
_cell.length_a   1.000
_cell.length_b   1.000
_cell.length_c   1.000
_cell.angle_alpha   90.00
_cell.angle_beta   90.00
_cell.angle_gamma   90.00
#
_symmetry.space_group_name_H-M   'P 1'
#
loop_
_entity.id
_entity.type
_entity.pdbx_description
1 polymer ?
#
loop_
_entity_poly.entity_id
_entity_poly.type
_entity_poly.pdbx_seq_one_letter_code
_entity_poly.pdbx_strand_id
1 'polypeptide(L)'
;MLTVVSGYKKIECVKCSIVTVLFLVLLLSFSSCSEPGTEPNGLDTEPDPEPSSEFDPQEEWWLKAQSYTYLTDIDQMLSENSSVVWWGNGLTSPEKIRTEIKDEIDACHDKSIRYIVPISLFDIEDHTDLSVIKEVSAAMMQAAVLKLDGSPFVIIDNFGGDPDATQYAYDINHPDWRQYIKEQALAAVDAGADGINIDDINGNRWWVENGWGSFNPSSEAGFRAYLKNKYSIAELSG
;
A
#
# COMPACT_ATOMS: atom_id res chain seq x y z
N MET A 1 49.33 -12.17 14.40
CA MET A 1 48.34 -13.27 14.33
C MET A 1 47.25 -12.93 15.34
N LEU A 2 46.18 -12.26 14.90
CA LEU A 2 45.06 -11.80 15.73
C LEU A 2 43.91 -12.78 15.54
N THR A 3 43.50 -13.43 16.62
CA THR A 3 42.32 -14.31 16.64
C THR A 3 41.11 -13.46 17.06
N VAL A 4 40.19 -13.22 16.13
CA VAL A 4 38.88 -12.61 16.41
C VAL A 4 37.94 -13.73 16.84
N VAL A 5 37.48 -13.68 18.09
CA VAL A 5 36.46 -14.61 18.61
C VAL A 5 35.09 -13.99 18.33
N SER A 6 34.39 -14.54 17.35
CA SER A 6 33.01 -14.19 17.00
C SER A 6 32.03 -14.90 17.94
N GLY A 7 31.43 -14.16 18.87
CA GLY A 7 30.33 -14.64 19.71
C GLY A 7 28.99 -14.18 19.15
N TYR A 8 28.30 -15.04 18.38
CA TYR A 8 26.90 -14.83 18.03
C TYR A 8 26.02 -15.22 19.22
N LYS A 9 25.38 -14.21 19.81
CA LYS A 9 24.37 -14.41 20.86
C LYS A 9 23.02 -14.66 20.17
N LYS A 10 22.45 -15.83 20.43
CA LYS A 10 21.12 -16.24 19.99
C LYS A 10 20.08 -15.28 20.59
N ILE A 11 19.44 -14.46 19.75
CA ILE A 11 18.30 -13.63 20.18
C ILE A 11 17.08 -14.54 20.13
N GLU A 12 16.54 -14.85 21.31
CA GLU A 12 15.28 -15.59 21.44
C GLU A 12 14.12 -14.69 20.96
N CYS A 13 13.40 -15.21 19.97
CA CYS A 13 12.22 -14.58 19.37
C CYS A 13 11.15 -14.36 20.45
N VAL A 14 10.92 -13.10 20.81
CA VAL A 14 9.85 -12.69 21.72
C VAL A 14 8.53 -12.79 20.96
N LYS A 15 7.64 -13.63 21.50
CA LYS A 15 6.23 -13.84 21.14
C LYS A 15 5.61 -12.68 20.34
N CYS A 16 5.49 -12.88 19.03
CA CYS A 16 4.68 -12.05 18.16
C CYS A 16 3.22 -12.18 18.61
N SER A 17 2.63 -11.06 19.03
CA SER A 17 1.22 -11.00 19.36
C SER A 17 0.41 -11.11 18.08
N ILE A 18 -0.58 -12.00 18.08
CA ILE A 18 -1.53 -12.21 16.99
C ILE A 18 -2.24 -10.87 16.72
N VAL A 19 -1.86 -10.18 15.65
CA VAL A 19 -2.61 -9.06 15.10
C VAL A 19 -3.77 -9.67 14.34
N THR A 20 -4.98 -9.41 14.81
CA THR A 20 -6.20 -9.77 14.10
C THR A 20 -6.34 -8.82 12.92
N VAL A 21 -6.06 -9.29 11.71
CA VAL A 21 -6.31 -8.54 10.47
C VAL A 21 -7.82 -8.60 10.20
N LEU A 22 -8.49 -7.46 10.31
CA LEU A 22 -9.92 -7.33 10.02
C LEU A 22 -10.09 -6.85 8.58
N PHE A 23 -10.47 -7.75 7.67
CA PHE A 23 -10.77 -7.39 6.28
C PHE A 23 -12.19 -6.81 6.17
N LEU A 24 -12.29 -5.56 5.72
CA LEU A 24 -13.56 -4.89 5.46
C LEU A 24 -13.87 -4.96 3.95
N VAL A 25 -14.78 -5.85 3.55
CA VAL A 25 -15.30 -5.91 2.17
C VAL A 25 -16.38 -4.83 2.01
N LEU A 26 -16.05 -3.73 1.32
CA LEU A 26 -16.99 -2.65 0.98
C LEU A 26 -17.66 -2.95 -0.37
N LEU A 27 -18.88 -3.49 -0.33
CA LEU A 27 -19.73 -3.64 -1.52
C LEU A 27 -20.29 -2.27 -1.94
N LEU A 28 -19.62 -1.59 -2.87
CA LEU A 28 -20.15 -0.39 -3.53
C LEU A 28 -21.08 -0.81 -4.68
N SER A 29 -22.38 -0.59 -4.50
CA SER A 29 -23.38 -0.76 -5.58
C SER A 29 -23.37 0.48 -6.47
N PHE A 30 -22.76 0.40 -7.65
CA PHE A 30 -22.87 1.44 -8.67
C PHE A 30 -24.17 1.24 -9.46
N SER A 31 -25.11 2.18 -9.33
CA SER A 31 -26.29 2.27 -10.18
C SER A 31 -25.95 3.09 -11.40
N SER A 32 -25.62 2.42 -12.51
CA SER A 32 -25.39 3.05 -13.81
C SER A 32 -26.72 3.41 -14.47
N CYS A 33 -26.99 4.71 -14.62
CA CYS A 33 -27.96 5.22 -15.58
C CYS A 33 -27.24 5.45 -16.92
N SER A 34 -27.47 4.58 -17.91
CA SER A 34 -27.01 4.80 -19.28
C SER A 34 -28.11 5.46 -20.13
N GLU A 35 -27.76 6.52 -20.84
CA GLU A 35 -28.55 7.11 -21.92
C GLU A 35 -28.33 6.34 -23.24
N PRO A 36 -29.31 6.34 -24.17
CA PRO A 36 -29.20 5.61 -25.43
C PRO A 36 -28.40 6.41 -26.48
N GLY A 37 -27.19 5.93 -26.80
CA GLY A 37 -26.37 6.42 -27.91
C GLY A 37 -26.36 5.46 -29.10
N THR A 38 -26.56 6.01 -30.29
CA THR A 38 -26.68 5.34 -31.60
C THR A 38 -25.38 4.65 -32.05
N GLU A 39 -25.47 3.37 -32.44
CA GLU A 39 -24.36 2.55 -32.94
C GLU A 39 -23.99 2.83 -34.41
N PRO A 40 -22.69 2.79 -34.77
CA PRO A 40 -22.23 2.53 -36.13
C PRO A 40 -21.85 1.04 -36.35
N ASN A 41 -22.19 0.55 -37.54
CA ASN A 41 -22.02 -0.83 -38.02
C ASN A 41 -20.58 -1.39 -37.92
N GLY A 42 -20.45 -2.49 -37.19
CA GLY A 42 -20.11 -3.81 -37.76
C GLY A 42 -18.70 -4.03 -38.32
N LEU A 43 -17.74 -4.30 -37.44
CA LEU A 43 -16.62 -5.19 -37.74
C LEU A 43 -16.78 -6.41 -36.83
N ASP A 44 -17.12 -7.57 -37.40
CA ASP A 44 -17.24 -8.85 -36.68
C ASP A 44 -15.85 -9.33 -36.25
N THR A 45 -15.38 -8.84 -35.10
CA THR A 45 -14.38 -9.54 -34.30
C THR A 45 -15.13 -10.39 -33.30
N GLU A 46 -14.94 -11.71 -33.33
CA GLU A 46 -15.41 -12.57 -32.24
C GLU A 46 -14.90 -11.96 -30.92
N PRO A 47 -15.79 -11.68 -29.95
CA PRO A 47 -15.35 -11.16 -28.67
C PRO A 47 -14.41 -12.20 -28.05
N ASP A 48 -13.21 -11.77 -27.67
CA ASP A 48 -12.33 -12.59 -26.86
C ASP A 48 -13.14 -13.13 -25.67
N PRO A 49 -13.03 -14.42 -25.34
CA PRO A 49 -13.77 -14.99 -24.22
C PRO A 49 -13.45 -14.15 -22.99
N GLU A 50 -14.48 -13.54 -22.39
CA GLU A 50 -14.30 -12.83 -21.13
C GLU A 50 -13.61 -13.78 -20.15
N PRO A 51 -12.49 -13.37 -19.53
CA PRO A 51 -11.83 -14.20 -18.54
C PRO A 51 -12.83 -14.51 -17.44
N SER A 52 -13.27 -15.76 -17.36
CA SER A 52 -14.17 -16.21 -16.31
C SER A 52 -13.35 -16.28 -15.03
N SER A 53 -13.38 -15.21 -14.25
CA SER A 53 -13.01 -15.24 -12.84
C SER A 53 -14.00 -16.17 -12.13
N GLU A 54 -13.64 -17.45 -12.00
CA GLU A 54 -14.33 -18.39 -11.12
C GLU A 54 -14.00 -18.02 -9.66
N PHE A 55 -14.45 -16.85 -9.22
CA PHE A 55 -14.44 -16.51 -7.80
C PHE A 55 -15.45 -17.42 -7.11
N ASP A 56 -14.97 -18.46 -6.43
CA ASP A 56 -15.80 -19.24 -5.51
C ASP A 56 -15.87 -18.48 -4.17
N PRO A 57 -17.01 -17.84 -3.84
CA PRO A 57 -17.16 -17.12 -2.58
C PRO A 57 -17.09 -18.05 -1.35
N GLN A 58 -17.10 -19.36 -1.54
CA GLN A 58 -16.90 -20.37 -0.50
C GLN A 58 -15.44 -20.83 -0.39
N GLU A 59 -14.54 -20.35 -1.24
CA GLU A 59 -13.12 -20.72 -1.17
C GLU A 59 -12.45 -20.08 0.06
N GLU A 60 -12.39 -20.84 1.16
CA GLU A 60 -11.72 -20.42 2.40
C GLU A 60 -10.19 -20.63 2.34
N TRP A 61 -9.53 -20.27 1.24
CA TRP A 61 -8.10 -20.51 1.08
C TRP A 61 -7.28 -19.79 2.18
N TRP A 62 -7.72 -18.62 2.63
CA TRP A 62 -7.11 -17.87 3.74
C TRP A 62 -7.19 -18.58 5.10
N LEU A 63 -8.03 -19.62 5.23
CA LEU A 63 -8.10 -20.47 6.42
C LEU A 63 -7.20 -21.70 6.35
N LYS A 64 -6.64 -22.02 5.17
CA LYS A 64 -5.66 -23.11 5.00
C LYS A 64 -4.29 -22.62 5.47
N ALA A 65 -3.39 -23.54 5.80
CA ALA A 65 -2.01 -23.19 6.15
C ALA A 65 -1.35 -22.50 4.94
N GLN A 66 -0.78 -21.32 5.17
CA GLN A 66 -0.10 -20.51 4.16
C GLN A 66 1.38 -20.36 4.50
N SER A 67 2.22 -20.37 3.47
CA SER A 67 3.65 -20.04 3.53
C SER A 67 3.86 -18.73 2.77
N TYR A 68 4.47 -17.76 3.44
CA TYR A 68 4.64 -16.40 2.93
C TYR A 68 6.09 -16.16 2.57
N THR A 69 6.31 -15.47 1.46
CA THR A 69 7.58 -14.82 1.12
C THR A 69 7.39 -13.32 0.94
N TYR A 70 8.48 -12.57 1.10
CA TYR A 70 8.51 -11.16 0.75
C TYR A 70 8.88 -10.92 -0.71
N LEU A 71 9.61 -11.86 -1.34
CA LEU A 71 10.24 -11.66 -2.64
C LEU A 71 9.55 -12.47 -3.73
N THR A 72 9.50 -11.90 -4.93
CA THR A 72 8.94 -12.55 -6.11
C THR A 72 10.00 -13.27 -6.92
N ASP A 73 10.69 -14.21 -6.28
CA ASP A 73 11.48 -15.21 -6.99
C ASP A 73 10.64 -16.49 -7.07
N ILE A 74 9.89 -16.65 -8.16
CA ILE A 74 8.96 -17.77 -8.35
C ILE A 74 9.70 -19.13 -8.22
N ASP A 75 10.92 -19.25 -8.75
CA ASP A 75 11.68 -20.49 -8.66
C ASP A 75 12.08 -20.81 -7.21
N GLN A 76 12.53 -19.79 -6.47
CA GLN A 76 12.80 -19.94 -5.05
C GLN A 76 11.53 -20.30 -4.28
N MET A 77 10.41 -19.62 -4.54
CA MET A 77 9.13 -19.88 -3.90
C MET A 77 8.67 -21.32 -4.09
N LEU A 78 8.75 -21.83 -5.33
CA LEU A 78 8.42 -23.21 -5.63
C LEU A 78 9.35 -24.19 -4.89
N SER A 79 10.63 -23.86 -4.77
CA SER A 79 11.59 -24.69 -4.01
C SER A 79 11.32 -24.71 -2.50
N GLU A 80 10.77 -23.62 -1.95
CA GLU A 80 10.44 -23.44 -0.53
C GLU A 80 9.00 -23.86 -0.20
N ASN A 81 8.20 -24.23 -1.21
CA ASN A 81 6.75 -24.43 -1.13
C ASN A 81 6.01 -23.22 -0.56
N SER A 82 6.39 -22.01 -0.98
CA SER A 82 5.68 -20.78 -0.68
C SER A 82 4.39 -20.68 -1.48
N SER A 83 3.28 -20.33 -0.84
CA SER A 83 1.95 -20.23 -1.45
C SER A 83 1.46 -18.79 -1.63
N VAL A 84 2.12 -17.82 -0.99
CA VAL A 84 1.72 -16.41 -1.02
C VAL A 84 2.95 -15.49 -1.15
N VAL A 85 2.91 -14.56 -2.10
CA VAL A 85 3.75 -13.36 -2.12
C VAL A 85 3.07 -12.29 -1.28
N TRP A 86 3.75 -11.79 -0.24
CA TRP A 86 3.17 -10.79 0.67
C TRP A 86 3.51 -9.34 0.31
N TRP A 87 4.64 -9.12 -0.37
CA TRP A 87 5.20 -7.79 -0.62
C TRP A 87 5.61 -7.60 -2.08
N GLY A 88 6.29 -8.60 -2.62
CA GLY A 88 6.74 -8.61 -4.01
C GLY A 88 7.63 -7.42 -4.36
N ASN A 89 7.40 -6.78 -5.50
CA ASN A 89 8.21 -5.63 -5.94
C ASN A 89 7.94 -4.32 -5.18
N GLY A 90 7.06 -4.31 -4.17
CA GLY A 90 7.00 -3.27 -3.15
C GLY A 90 5.98 -2.16 -3.39
N LEU A 91 6.20 -1.02 -2.73
CA LEU A 91 5.26 0.09 -2.61
C LEU A 91 5.43 1.06 -3.79
N THR A 92 4.56 0.96 -4.79
CA THR A 92 4.72 1.66 -6.08
C THR A 92 3.51 2.52 -6.48
N SER A 93 3.52 3.07 -7.69
CA SER A 93 2.43 3.92 -8.19
C SER A 93 1.22 3.12 -8.69
N PRO A 94 0.00 3.71 -8.71
CA PRO A 94 -1.17 3.07 -9.29
C PRO A 94 -0.96 2.60 -10.73
N GLU A 95 -0.21 3.35 -11.54
CA GLU A 95 0.05 2.98 -12.94
C GLU A 95 0.95 1.75 -13.05
N LYS A 96 2.00 1.68 -12.23
CA LYS A 96 2.86 0.49 -12.16
C LYS A 96 2.14 -0.73 -11.64
N ILE A 97 1.21 -0.55 -10.70
CA ILE A 97 0.38 -1.66 -10.24
C ILE A 97 -0.44 -2.24 -11.41
N ARG A 98 -1.03 -1.39 -12.26
CA ARG A 98 -1.82 -1.83 -13.43
C ARG A 98 -1.00 -2.47 -14.55
N THR A 99 0.30 -2.24 -14.57
CA THR A 99 1.20 -2.66 -15.66
C THR A 99 2.19 -3.70 -15.17
N GLU A 100 3.26 -3.27 -14.52
CA GLU A 100 4.38 -4.13 -14.09
C GLU A 100 3.96 -5.17 -13.03
N ILE A 101 3.23 -4.75 -11.98
CA ILE A 101 2.80 -5.68 -10.92
C ILE A 101 1.70 -6.62 -11.41
N LYS A 102 0.88 -6.19 -12.37
CA LYS A 102 -0.11 -7.06 -12.99
C LYS A 102 0.55 -8.26 -13.67
N ASP A 103 1.59 -8.03 -14.47
CA ASP A 103 2.32 -9.11 -15.15
C ASP A 103 2.92 -10.11 -14.13
N GLU A 104 3.35 -9.59 -12.98
CA GLU A 104 3.88 -10.37 -11.87
C GLU A 104 2.80 -11.20 -11.16
N ILE A 105 1.62 -10.62 -10.91
CA ILE A 105 0.44 -11.32 -10.36
C ILE A 105 0.05 -12.48 -11.29
N ASP A 106 -0.06 -12.21 -12.59
CA ASP A 106 -0.43 -13.22 -13.59
C ASP A 106 0.60 -14.38 -13.60
N ALA A 107 1.90 -14.08 -13.52
CA ALA A 107 2.95 -15.09 -13.44
C ALA A 107 2.89 -15.94 -12.16
N CYS A 108 2.51 -15.36 -11.02
CA CYS A 108 2.26 -16.09 -9.79
C CYS A 108 1.02 -17.00 -9.90
N HIS A 109 -0.07 -16.49 -10.46
CA HIS A 109 -1.32 -17.24 -10.64
C HIS A 109 -1.13 -18.46 -11.55
N ASP A 110 -0.32 -18.35 -12.60
CA ASP A 110 0.09 -19.46 -13.47
C ASP A 110 0.79 -20.62 -12.72
N LYS A 111 1.32 -20.34 -11.53
CA LYS A 111 1.95 -21.32 -10.63
C LYS A 111 1.10 -21.66 -9.41
N SER A 112 -0.16 -21.23 -9.39
CA SER A 112 -1.07 -21.34 -8.23
C SER A 112 -0.50 -20.69 -6.96
N ILE A 113 0.29 -19.64 -7.13
CA ILE A 113 0.81 -18.78 -6.04
C ILE A 113 -0.10 -17.57 -5.94
N ARG A 114 -0.51 -17.21 -4.72
CA ARG A 114 -1.32 -16.03 -4.44
C ARG A 114 -0.44 -14.80 -4.30
N TYR A 115 -0.98 -13.63 -4.64
CA TYR A 115 -0.24 -12.36 -4.61
C TYR A 115 -0.98 -11.30 -3.81
N ILE A 116 -0.30 -10.73 -2.81
CA ILE A 116 -0.79 -9.61 -2.00
C ILE A 116 0.01 -8.36 -2.37
N VAL A 117 -0.68 -7.30 -2.79
CA VAL A 117 -0.06 -6.02 -3.11
C VAL A 117 0.10 -5.19 -1.84
N PRO A 118 1.31 -4.72 -1.49
CA PRO A 118 1.50 -3.82 -0.36
C PRO A 118 1.11 -2.39 -0.75
N ILE A 119 0.47 -1.69 0.19
CA ILE A 119 0.13 -0.27 0.09
C ILE A 119 0.48 0.41 1.40
N SER A 120 1.30 1.45 1.35
CA SER A 120 1.65 2.24 2.52
C SER A 120 0.64 3.37 2.74
N LEU A 121 0.38 3.64 4.00
CA LEU A 121 -0.52 4.71 4.43
C LEU A 121 0.15 6.08 4.47
N PHE A 122 1.47 6.17 4.41
CA PHE A 122 2.15 7.46 4.57
C PHE A 122 3.38 7.64 3.68
N ASP A 123 3.85 6.66 2.93
CA ASP A 123 5.00 6.83 2.04
C ASP A 123 4.89 6.00 0.75
N ILE A 124 5.94 6.09 -0.05
CA ILE A 124 6.20 5.25 -1.22
C ILE A 124 7.62 4.74 -1.09
N GLU A 125 7.82 3.45 -1.33
CA GLU A 125 9.11 2.79 -1.29
C GLU A 125 9.22 1.82 -2.46
N ASP A 126 9.63 2.36 -3.62
CA ASP A 126 10.02 1.57 -4.77
C ASP A 126 11.54 1.53 -4.84
N HIS A 127 12.12 0.50 -4.21
CA HIS A 127 13.56 0.29 -4.17
C HIS A 127 14.12 -0.21 -5.52
N THR A 128 13.24 -0.60 -6.45
CA THR A 128 13.61 -1.10 -7.78
C THR A 128 13.58 -0.01 -8.84
N ASP A 129 12.70 0.98 -8.67
CA ASP A 129 12.56 2.13 -9.56
C ASP A 129 12.40 3.45 -8.80
N LEU A 130 13.53 4.16 -8.67
CA LEU A 130 13.58 5.47 -8.02
C LEU A 130 12.77 6.55 -8.76
N SER A 131 12.38 6.33 -10.02
CA SER A 131 11.56 7.31 -10.75
C SER A 131 10.20 7.52 -10.11
N VAL A 132 9.63 6.48 -9.48
CA VAL A 132 8.36 6.54 -8.75
C VAL A 132 8.48 7.46 -7.55
N ILE A 133 9.55 7.32 -6.77
CA ILE A 133 9.82 8.21 -5.63
C ILE A 133 9.92 9.65 -6.12
N LYS A 134 10.64 9.91 -7.21
CA LYS A 134 10.80 11.26 -7.76
C LYS A 134 9.47 11.84 -8.24
N GLU A 135 8.70 11.07 -9.00
CA GLU A 135 7.40 11.48 -9.54
C GLU A 135 6.41 11.80 -8.43
N VAL A 136 6.24 10.87 -7.49
CA VAL A 136 5.28 11.04 -6.40
C VAL A 136 5.72 12.18 -5.47
N SER A 137 7.01 12.27 -5.13
CA SER A 137 7.53 13.39 -4.33
C SER A 137 7.30 14.74 -5.00
N ALA A 138 7.45 14.82 -6.32
CA ALA A 138 7.15 16.05 -7.05
C ALA A 138 5.64 16.37 -7.09
N ALA A 139 4.79 15.36 -7.31
CA ALA A 139 3.35 15.53 -7.45
C ALA A 139 2.61 15.75 -6.12
N MET A 140 3.09 15.13 -5.04
CA MET A 140 2.40 15.03 -3.75
C MET A 140 3.01 15.89 -2.63
N MET A 141 3.93 16.80 -2.96
CA MET A 141 4.60 17.65 -1.97
C MET A 141 3.61 18.45 -1.09
N GLN A 142 2.47 18.86 -1.63
CA GLN A 142 1.44 19.57 -0.85
C GLN A 142 0.76 18.67 0.21
N ALA A 143 0.78 17.36 -0.02
CA ALA A 143 0.26 16.36 0.90
C ALA A 143 1.31 15.88 1.91
N ALA A 144 2.55 16.37 1.83
CA ALA A 144 3.59 16.01 2.78
C ALA A 144 3.20 16.36 4.22
N VAL A 145 3.65 15.52 5.15
CA VAL A 145 3.65 15.84 6.58
C VAL A 145 4.56 17.06 6.77
N LEU A 146 4.02 18.12 7.36
CA LEU A 146 4.79 19.31 7.70
C LEU A 146 5.18 19.28 9.17
N LYS A 147 6.45 19.55 9.45
CA LYS A 147 6.96 19.80 10.81
C LYS A 147 6.44 21.15 11.32
N LEU A 148 6.67 21.41 12.61
CA LEU A 148 6.23 22.65 13.26
C LEU A 148 6.84 23.92 12.64
N ASP A 149 8.03 23.81 12.04
CA ASP A 149 8.69 24.91 11.32
C ASP A 149 8.16 25.10 9.88
N GLY A 150 7.17 24.31 9.46
CA GLY A 150 6.56 24.31 8.14
C GLY A 150 7.35 23.57 7.07
N SER A 151 8.52 23.00 7.39
CA SER A 151 9.29 22.20 6.43
C SER A 151 8.76 20.76 6.34
N PRO A 152 8.87 20.10 5.16
CA PRO A 152 8.36 18.74 4.98
C PRO A 152 9.17 17.73 5.81
N PHE A 153 8.51 16.65 6.19
CA PHE A 153 9.13 15.54 6.88
C PHE A 153 9.78 14.58 5.87
N VAL A 154 11.12 14.54 5.87
CA VAL A 154 11.92 13.63 5.05
C VAL A 154 12.13 12.33 5.82
N ILE A 155 11.76 11.21 5.22
CA ILE A 155 12.00 9.87 5.79
C ILE A 155 13.43 9.46 5.47
N ILE A 156 13.77 9.45 4.18
CA ILE A 156 15.10 9.14 3.66
C ILE A 156 15.50 10.21 2.66
N ASP A 157 16.66 10.80 2.90
CA ASP A 157 17.30 11.68 1.92
C ASP A 157 18.23 10.87 1.01
N ASN A 158 18.24 11.21 -0.28
CA ASN A 158 19.00 10.53 -1.32
C ASN A 158 18.77 9.00 -1.35
N PHE A 159 17.50 8.56 -1.45
CA PHE A 159 17.12 7.15 -1.46
C PHE A 159 17.87 6.39 -2.56
N GLY A 160 18.42 5.21 -2.23
CA GLY A 160 19.25 4.44 -3.18
C GLY A 160 20.56 5.13 -3.60
N GLY A 161 20.95 6.24 -2.96
CA GLY A 161 22.13 7.03 -3.31
C GLY A 161 21.88 8.07 -4.42
N ASP A 162 20.65 8.24 -4.88
CA ASP A 162 20.29 9.22 -5.91
C ASP A 162 19.88 10.55 -5.26
N PRO A 163 20.57 11.67 -5.56
CA PRO A 163 20.33 12.95 -4.89
C PRO A 163 18.98 13.58 -5.17
N ASP A 164 18.27 13.14 -6.21
CA ASP A 164 16.94 13.65 -6.55
C ASP A 164 15.83 12.75 -5.97
N ALA A 165 16.16 11.59 -5.42
CA ALA A 165 15.20 10.62 -4.88
C ALA A 165 15.00 10.82 -3.36
N THR A 166 14.48 11.98 -2.95
CA THR A 166 14.09 12.20 -1.54
C THR A 166 12.72 11.58 -1.28
N GLN A 167 12.64 10.73 -0.25
CA GLN A 167 11.40 10.14 0.23
C GLN A 167 10.80 10.98 1.36
N TYR A 168 9.52 11.35 1.24
CA TYR A 168 8.80 12.12 2.22
C TYR A 168 7.70 11.29 2.88
N ALA A 169 7.33 11.67 4.11
CA ALA A 169 6.08 11.22 4.70
C ALA A 169 4.93 12.08 4.19
N TYR A 170 3.81 11.44 3.89
CA TYR A 170 2.56 12.02 3.43
C TYR A 170 1.47 11.88 4.48
N ASP A 171 0.61 12.89 4.54
CA ASP A 171 -0.41 12.97 5.57
C ASP A 171 -1.68 12.23 5.15
N ILE A 172 -2.03 11.17 5.87
CA ILE A 172 -3.29 10.41 5.70
C ILE A 172 -4.56 11.27 5.89
N ASN A 173 -4.48 12.46 6.48
CA ASN A 173 -5.60 13.38 6.52
C ASN A 173 -5.73 14.25 5.25
N HIS A 174 -4.68 14.35 4.44
CA HIS A 174 -4.69 15.13 3.21
C HIS A 174 -5.61 14.47 2.16
N PRO A 175 -6.51 15.21 1.51
CA PRO A 175 -7.43 14.64 0.52
C PRO A 175 -6.70 13.96 -0.65
N ASP A 176 -5.66 14.59 -1.19
CA ASP A 176 -4.96 14.07 -2.36
C ASP A 176 -4.22 12.76 -2.06
N TRP A 177 -3.56 12.67 -0.90
CA TRP A 177 -2.88 11.45 -0.51
C TRP A 177 -3.87 10.31 -0.26
N ARG A 178 -5.02 10.58 0.39
CA ARG A 178 -6.08 9.57 0.52
C ARG A 178 -6.63 9.12 -0.83
N GLN A 179 -6.74 10.03 -1.79
CA GLN A 179 -7.19 9.69 -3.13
C GLN A 179 -6.15 8.80 -3.84
N TYR A 180 -4.87 9.10 -3.69
CA TYR A 180 -3.77 8.30 -4.21
C TYR A 180 -3.73 6.87 -3.63
N ILE A 181 -3.90 6.71 -2.31
CA ILE A 181 -4.00 5.39 -1.66
C ILE A 181 -5.19 4.60 -2.21
N LYS A 182 -6.35 5.25 -2.41
CA LYS A 182 -7.52 4.60 -3.02
C LYS A 182 -7.23 4.15 -4.44
N GLU A 183 -6.51 4.96 -5.21
CA GLU A 183 -6.13 4.62 -6.59
C GLU A 183 -5.16 3.44 -6.65
N GLN A 184 -4.23 3.33 -5.71
CA GLN A 184 -3.39 2.13 -5.57
C GLN A 184 -4.23 0.90 -5.23
N ALA A 185 -5.16 1.01 -4.28
CA ALA A 185 -6.01 -0.09 -3.88
C ALA A 185 -6.92 -0.57 -5.02
N LEU A 186 -7.49 0.38 -5.78
CA LEU A 186 -8.27 0.06 -6.98
C LEU A 186 -7.38 -0.58 -8.04
N ALA A 187 -6.19 -0.05 -8.31
CA ALA A 187 -5.25 -0.63 -9.24
C ALA A 187 -4.87 -2.08 -8.86
N ALA A 188 -4.68 -2.36 -7.58
CA ALA A 188 -4.35 -3.70 -7.11
C ALA A 188 -5.51 -4.68 -7.36
N VAL A 189 -6.74 -4.25 -7.10
CA VAL A 189 -7.95 -5.04 -7.39
C VAL A 189 -8.09 -5.28 -8.89
N ASP A 190 -7.94 -4.22 -9.71
CA ASP A 190 -8.03 -4.30 -11.17
C ASP A 190 -6.94 -5.21 -11.77
N ALA A 191 -5.76 -5.24 -11.15
CA ALA A 191 -4.64 -6.10 -11.54
C ALA A 191 -4.84 -7.58 -11.17
N GLY A 192 -5.84 -7.91 -10.37
CA GLY A 192 -6.15 -9.29 -9.96
C GLY A 192 -5.49 -9.73 -8.66
N ALA A 193 -5.04 -8.81 -7.80
CA ALA A 193 -4.43 -9.17 -6.53
C ALA A 193 -5.39 -10.00 -5.64
N ASP A 194 -4.85 -11.04 -4.97
CA ASP A 194 -5.61 -11.87 -4.03
C ASP A 194 -5.82 -11.18 -2.67
N GLY A 195 -5.06 -10.10 -2.42
CA GLY A 195 -5.19 -9.30 -1.23
C GLY A 195 -4.41 -7.98 -1.31
N ILE A 196 -4.68 -7.12 -0.33
CA ILE A 196 -3.93 -5.89 -0.11
C ILE A 196 -3.37 -5.95 1.30
N ASN A 197 -2.06 -5.74 1.41
CA ASN A 197 -1.40 -5.53 2.69
C ASN A 197 -1.31 -4.03 2.93
N ILE A 198 -1.93 -3.56 4.02
CA ILE A 198 -1.76 -2.16 4.44
C ILE A 198 -0.52 -2.10 5.31
N ASP A 199 0.55 -1.58 4.72
CA ASP A 199 1.79 -1.38 5.44
C ASP A 199 1.64 -0.27 6.49
N ASP A 200 2.43 -0.42 7.55
CA ASP A 200 2.44 0.45 8.71
C ASP A 200 1.05 0.75 9.26
N ILE A 201 0.41 -0.27 9.83
CA ILE A 201 -0.88 -0.15 10.53
C ILE A 201 -0.86 0.88 11.67
N ASN A 202 0.31 1.23 12.18
CA ASN A 202 0.47 2.30 13.17
C ASN A 202 0.32 3.68 12.54
N GLY A 203 0.54 3.80 11.22
CA GLY A 203 0.46 5.02 10.43
C GLY A 203 1.19 6.17 11.12
N ASN A 204 0.50 7.30 11.22
CA ASN A 204 1.01 8.51 11.87
C ASN A 204 1.37 8.32 13.36
N ARG A 205 0.91 7.26 14.04
CA ARG A 205 1.17 7.04 15.47
C ARG A 205 2.65 6.88 15.79
N TRP A 206 3.39 6.13 14.98
CA TRP A 206 4.81 5.89 15.22
C TRP A 206 5.58 7.21 15.27
N TRP A 207 5.22 8.15 14.41
CA TRP A 207 5.81 9.48 14.33
C TRP A 207 5.37 10.37 15.50
N VAL A 208 4.08 10.32 15.88
CA VAL A 208 3.54 11.06 17.04
C VAL A 208 4.24 10.66 18.33
N GLU A 209 4.52 9.38 18.53
CA GLU A 209 5.26 8.89 19.69
C GLU A 209 6.72 9.39 19.74
N ASN A 210 7.27 9.80 18.59
CA ASN A 210 8.58 10.44 18.47
C ASN A 210 8.49 11.99 18.47
N GLY A 211 7.34 12.55 18.85
CA GLY A 211 7.12 13.99 18.94
C GLY A 211 6.88 14.65 17.57
N TRP A 212 6.53 13.87 16.55
CA TRP A 212 6.29 14.35 15.20
C TRP A 212 4.80 14.27 14.85
N GLY A 213 4.26 15.33 14.25
CA GLY A 213 2.89 15.36 13.79
C GLY A 213 2.80 16.18 12.52
N SER A 214 1.72 15.99 11.76
CA SER A 214 1.46 16.84 10.59
C SER A 214 0.83 18.14 11.04
N PHE A 215 1.54 19.25 10.79
CA PHE A 215 1.07 20.61 11.01
C PHE A 215 0.60 21.27 9.70
N ASN A 216 0.18 20.47 8.72
CA ASN A 216 -0.40 21.02 7.49
C ASN A 216 -1.86 21.49 7.72
N PRO A 217 -2.40 22.36 6.86
CA PRO A 217 -3.75 22.91 7.03
C PRO A 217 -4.86 21.87 7.11
N SER A 218 -4.74 20.75 6.38
CA SER A 218 -5.72 19.66 6.38
C SER A 218 -5.77 18.95 7.73
N SER A 219 -4.62 18.62 8.32
CA SER A 219 -4.52 18.01 9.65
C SER A 219 -4.97 18.98 10.75
N GLU A 220 -4.60 20.26 10.69
CA GLU A 220 -5.09 21.26 11.65
C GLU A 220 -6.61 21.40 11.61
N ALA A 221 -7.21 21.46 10.41
CA ALA A 221 -8.65 21.54 10.25
C ALA A 221 -9.34 20.29 10.81
N GLY A 222 -8.80 19.10 10.52
CA GLY A 222 -9.28 17.83 11.08
C GLY A 222 -9.22 17.78 12.60
N PHE A 223 -8.11 18.24 13.19
CA PHE A 223 -7.95 18.31 14.65
C PHE A 223 -8.95 19.27 15.30
N ARG A 224 -9.14 20.48 14.74
CA ARG A 224 -10.16 21.44 15.22
C ARG A 224 -11.57 20.86 15.13
N ALA A 225 -11.89 20.16 14.05
CA ALA A 225 -13.19 19.49 13.90
C ALA A 225 -13.38 18.38 14.95
N TYR A 226 -12.35 17.56 15.19
CA TYR A 226 -12.36 16.54 16.23
C TYR A 226 -12.61 17.14 17.62
N LEU A 227 -11.87 18.21 17.99
CA LEU A 227 -12.06 18.88 19.28
C LEU A 227 -13.47 19.41 19.44
N LYS A 228 -14.01 20.08 18.40
CA LYS A 228 -15.38 20.62 18.40
C LYS A 228 -16.44 19.53 18.60
N ASN A 229 -16.21 18.34 18.05
CA ASN A 229 -17.16 17.23 18.14
C ASN A 229 -17.07 16.47 19.46
N LYS A 230 -15.88 16.47 20.10
CA LYS A 230 -15.62 15.66 21.30
C LYS A 230 -15.76 16.44 22.61
N TYR A 231 -15.47 17.73 22.59
CA TYR A 231 -15.40 18.55 23.80
C TYR A 231 -16.27 19.79 23.68
N SER A 232 -16.90 20.17 24.78
CA SER A 232 -17.52 21.49 24.93
C SER A 232 -16.45 22.57 25.09
N ILE A 233 -16.83 23.82 24.84
CA ILE A 233 -15.93 24.96 25.07
C ILE A 233 -15.47 25.04 26.53
N ALA A 234 -16.37 24.74 27.48
CA ALA A 234 -16.04 24.76 28.91
C ALA A 234 -14.93 23.75 29.27
N GLU A 235 -14.96 22.56 28.67
CA GLU A 235 -13.92 21.53 28.86
C GLU A 235 -12.59 21.93 28.22
N LEU A 236 -12.61 22.69 27.13
CA LEU A 236 -11.39 23.17 26.44
C LEU A 236 -10.77 24.40 27.11
N SER A 237 -11.56 25.20 27.83
CA SER A 237 -11.11 26.41 28.53
C SER A 237 -10.68 26.18 29.98
N GLY A 238 -10.74 24.93 30.44
CA GLY A 238 -10.48 24.51 31.83
C GLY A 238 -9.07 24.78 32.32
#